data_AF-A0A1D2YWZ6-F1
#
_entry.id   AF-A0A1D2YWZ6-F1
#
_cell.length_a   1.000
_cell.length_b   1.000
_cell.length_c   1.000
_cell.angle_alpha   90.00
_cell.angle_beta   90.00
_cell.angle_gamma   90.00
#
_symmetry.space_group_name_H-M   'P 1'
#
loop_
_entity.id
_entity.type
_entity.pdbx_description
1 polymer ?
#
loop_
_entity_poly.entity_id
_entity_poly.type
_entity_poly.pdbx_seq_one_letter_code
_entity_poly.pdbx_strand_id
1 'polypeptide(L)' 'MGRRRGVMSEAFKEELAKELGFYDTVQKEGWGGITTRDAGNMVKKAIEIAERSLVEKGRS' A
#
# COMPACT_ATOMS: atom_id res chain seq x y z
N MET A 1 2.34 5.08 -25.76
CA MET A 1 1.53 4.36 -24.77
C MET A 1 1.85 4.90 -23.38
N GLY A 2 0.94 5.68 -22.78
CA GLY A 2 1.16 6.25 -21.45
C GLY A 2 1.24 5.14 -20.41
N ARG A 3 2.36 5.08 -19.68
CA ARG A 3 2.49 4.22 -18.50
C ARG A 3 1.34 4.55 -17.56
N ARG A 4 0.36 3.64 -17.43
CA ARG A 4 -0.69 3.73 -16.40
C ARG A 4 0.03 3.73 -15.06
N ARG A 5 0.19 4.91 -14.46
CA ARG A 5 0.72 5.03 -13.11
C ARG A 5 -0.28 4.31 -12.20
N GLY A 6 0.20 3.31 -11.46
CA GLY A 6 -0.59 2.70 -10.41
C GLY A 6 -1.03 3.74 -9.39
N VAL A 7 -2.15 3.48 -8.70
CA VAL A 7 -2.67 4.36 -7.63
C VAL A 7 -1.64 4.52 -6.50
N MET A 8 -0.84 3.47 -6.26
CA MET A 8 0.24 3.45 -5.27
C MET A 8 1.59 3.31 -5.97
N SER A 9 2.60 4.03 -5.48
CA SER A 9 4.00 3.81 -5.88
C SER A 9 4.52 2.48 -5.32
N GLU A 10 5.52 1.88 -5.96
CA GLU A 10 6.11 0.62 -5.48
C GLU A 10 6.71 0.78 -4.07
N ALA A 11 7.43 1.89 -3.82
CA ALA A 11 7.98 2.21 -2.50
C ALA A 11 6.89 2.25 -1.42
N PHE A 12 5.76 2.90 -1.70
CA PHE A 12 4.66 2.99 -0.74
C PHE A 12 4.03 1.62 -0.47
N LYS A 13 3.89 0.76 -1.48
CA LYS A 13 3.41 -0.62 -1.28
C LYS A 13 4.37 -1.40 -0.38
N GLU A 14 5.67 -1.29 -0.61
CA GLU A 14 6.69 -1.97 0.21
C GLU A 14 6.66 -1.50 1.68
N GLU A 15 6.49 -0.20 1.91
CA GLU A 15 6.33 0.36 3.26
C GLU A 15 5.09 -0.20 3.97
N LEU A 16 3.95 -0.25 3.28
CA LEU A 16 2.74 -0.87 3.82
C LEU A 16 2.93 -2.35 4.12
N ALA A 17 3.62 -3.08 3.24
CA ALA A 17 3.92 -4.50 3.46
C ALA A 17 4.82 -4.72 4.69
N LYS A 18 5.76 -3.80 4.95
CA LYS A 18 6.60 -3.82 6.16
C LYS A 18 5.77 -3.54 7.41
N GLU A 19 4.93 -2.50 7.37
CA GLU A 19 4.07 -2.13 8.51
C GLU A 19 3.06 -3.22 8.85
N LEU A 20 2.52 -3.90 7.83
CA LEU A 20 1.53 -4.97 7.99
C LEU A 20 2.15 -6.36 8.18
N GLY A 21 3.48 -6.48 8.13
CA GLY A 21 4.21 -7.70 8.49
C GLY A 21 4.22 -8.81 7.44
N PHE A 22 3.92 -8.50 6.17
CA PHE A 22 3.94 -9.49 5.07
C PHE A 22 5.00 -9.20 4.00
N TYR A 23 5.90 -8.24 4.27
CA TYR A 23 6.99 -7.88 3.36
C TYR A 23 7.87 -9.07 2.95
N ASP A 24 8.15 -9.99 3.88
CA ASP A 24 8.98 -11.17 3.58
C ASP A 24 8.34 -12.07 2.51
N THR A 25 7.02 -12.20 2.51
CA THR A 25 6.28 -12.92 1.47
C THR A 25 6.42 -12.22 0.13
N VAL A 26 6.32 -10.88 0.11
CA VAL A 26 6.52 -10.09 -1.12
C VAL A 26 7.94 -10.28 -1.67
N GLN A 27 8.96 -10.34 -0.81
CA GLN A 27 10.34 -10.54 -1.26
C GLN A 27 10.59 -11.94 -1.82
N LYS A 28 9.97 -12.97 -1.24
CA LYS A 28 10.19 -14.37 -1.62
C LYS A 28 9.34 -14.82 -2.80
N GLU A 29 8.06 -14.43 -2.80
CA GLU A 29 7.03 -14.96 -3.70
C GLU A 29 6.44 -13.87 -4.61
N GLY A 30 6.85 -12.61 -4.40
CA GLY A 30 6.25 -11.47 -5.08
C GLY A 30 4.87 -11.12 -4.54
N TRP A 31 4.25 -10.10 -5.13
CA TRP A 31 2.89 -9.67 -4.78
C TRP A 31 1.81 -10.73 -5.05
N GLY A 32 2.10 -11.75 -5.85
CA GLY A 32 1.19 -12.87 -6.10
C GLY A 32 1.10 -13.88 -4.95
N GLY A 33 2.08 -13.89 -4.03
CA GLY A 33 2.11 -14.82 -2.89
C GLY A 33 1.37 -14.33 -1.64
N ILE A 34 0.93 -13.07 -1.61
CA ILE A 34 0.20 -12.52 -0.46
C ILE A 34 -1.22 -13.07 -0.40
N THR A 35 -1.79 -13.16 0.80
CA THR A 35 -3.18 -13.59 0.93
C THR A 35 -4.16 -12.47 0.54
N THR A 36 -5.39 -12.83 0.20
CA THR A 36 -6.48 -11.84 -0.01
C THR A 36 -6.67 -10.92 1.20
N ARG A 37 -6.39 -11.43 2.42
CA ARG A 37 -6.46 -10.65 3.66
C ARG A 37 -5.36 -9.59 3.73
N ASP A 38 -4.14 -9.94 3.35
CA ASP A 38 -3.00 -9.00 3.32
C ASP A 38 -3.26 -7.87 2.32
N ALA A 39 -3.73 -8.22 1.12
CA ALA A 39 -4.11 -7.25 0.10
C ALA A 39 -5.22 -6.30 0.61
N GLY A 40 -6.27 -6.85 1.25
CA GLY A 40 -7.36 -6.07 1.82
C GLY A 40 -6.90 -5.12 2.93
N ASN A 41 -6.05 -5.61 3.84
CA ASN A 41 -5.47 -4.79 4.90
C ASN A 41 -4.57 -3.67 4.35
N MET A 42 -3.79 -3.96 3.31
CA MET A 42 -2.94 -2.98 2.64
C MET A 42 -3.76 -1.84 2.03
N VAL A 43 -4.82 -2.18 1.29
CA VAL A 43 -5.71 -1.16 0.69
C VAL A 43 -6.42 -0.35 1.77
N LYS A 44 -6.92 -1.00 2.83
CA LYS A 44 -7.55 -0.33 3.97
C LYS A 44 -6.59 0.69 4.60
N LYS A 45 -5.35 0.27 4.87
CA LYS A 45 -4.33 1.13 5.47
C LYS A 45 -3.95 2.30 4.56
N ALA A 46 -3.84 2.06 3.25
CA ALA A 46 -3.58 3.10 2.26
C ALA A 46 -4.67 4.18 2.27
N ILE A 47 -5.94 3.76 2.35
CA ILE A 47 -7.09 4.68 2.45
C ILE A 47 -7.04 5.47 3.77
N GLU A 48 -6.78 4.81 4.90
CA GLU A 48 -6.65 5.50 6.19
C GLU A 48 -5.56 6.58 6.17
N ILE A 49 -4.41 6.32 5.53
CA ILE A 49 -3.33 7.30 5.38
C ILE A 49 -3.76 8.46 4.47
N ALA A 50 -4.44 8.16 3.35
CA ALA A 50 -4.94 9.18 2.44
C ALA A 50 -5.95 10.11 3.12
N GLU A 51 -6.92 9.55 3.85
CA GLU A 51 -7.91 10.32 4.62
C GLU A 51 -7.24 11.24 5.65
N ARG A 52 -6.25 10.72 6.40
CA ARG A 52 -5.47 11.54 7.36
C ARG A 52 -4.74 12.70 6.67
N SER A 53 -4.10 12.45 5.53
CA SER A 53 -3.38 13.48 4.78
C SER A 53 -4.30 14.56 4.22
N LEU A 54 -5.52 14.20 3.79
CA LEU A 54 -6.53 15.18 3.36
C LEU A 54 -6.99 16.08 4.52
N VAL A 55 -7.22 15.50 5.70
CA VAL A 55 -7.59 16.25 6.90
C VAL A 55 -6.46 17.19 7.34
N GLU A 56 -5.20 16.76 7.26
CA GLU A 56 -4.04 17.60 7.57
C GLU A 56 -3.88 18.76 6.59
N LYS A 57 -4.03 18.51 5.28
CA LYS A 57 -4.00 19.57 4.24
C LYS A 57 -5.14 20.56 4.37
N GLY A 58 -6.30 20.17 4.90
CA GLY A 58 -7.41 21.08 5.15
C GLY A 58 -7.20 22.01 6.36
N ARG A 59 -6.18 21.76 7.18
CA ARG A 59 -5.84 22.58 8.36
C ARG A 59 -4.72 23.60 8.12
N SER A 60 -4.03 23.50 6.98
CA SER A 60 -3.01 24.45 6.50
C SER A 60 -3.63 25.50 5.59
#